data_AF-A0A934IY36-F1
#
_entry.id   AF-A0A934IY36-F1
#
_cell.length_a   1.000
_cell.length_b   1.000
_cell.length_c   1.000
_cell.angle_alpha   90.00
_cell.angle_beta   90.00
_cell.angle_gamma   90.00
#
_symmetry.space_group_name_H-M   'P 1'
#
loop_
_entity.id
_entity.type
_entity.pdbx_description
1 polymer ?
#
loop_
_entity_poly.entity_id
_entity_poly.type
_entity_poly.pdbx_seq_one_letter_code
_entity_poly.pdbx_strand_id
1 'polypeptide(L)'
;MLEAPNRRPARFITFEGGEGVGKSTQVRRLLNNLADHAVEAVRTREPGGTPKAEAIRSFILQGRSEAWGAGAEAVLFAAARLDHVNQLIAPNLAKGTWVISDRFCDSTRAYQGLTGGVDDRLIDALETLALDGHTPDLTIVLDMDPAVAFKRVEQRAVEDGLQLTGDRFEKEELDWHQRLRENFLDIAARNADRCVVISAEQDEARLEAAIWEVVSGRFPELQTGSVS
;
A
#
# COMPACT_ATOMS: atom_id res chain seq x y z
N MET A 1 8.65 -30.29 -24.27
CA MET A 1 8.42 -28.98 -23.63
C MET A 1 6.91 -28.86 -23.50
N LEU A 2 6.35 -29.19 -22.35
CA LEU A 2 4.91 -29.01 -22.11
C LEU A 2 4.69 -27.51 -21.95
N GLU A 3 3.87 -26.92 -22.82
CA GLU A 3 3.43 -25.54 -22.65
C GLU A 3 2.81 -25.40 -21.26
N ALA A 4 3.30 -24.43 -20.48
CA ALA A 4 2.67 -24.10 -19.21
C ALA A 4 1.19 -23.76 -19.51
N PRO A 5 0.22 -24.30 -18.75
CA PRO A 5 -1.18 -23.98 -18.98
C PRO A 5 -1.32 -22.46 -18.97
N ASN A 6 -2.13 -21.93 -19.88
CA ASN A 6 -2.42 -20.50 -20.07
C ASN A 6 -2.74 -19.83 -18.72
N ARG A 7 -1.70 -19.39 -18.00
CA ARG A 7 -1.81 -18.85 -16.65
C ARG A 7 -2.11 -17.38 -16.79
N ARG A 8 -3.20 -16.94 -16.15
CA ARG A 8 -3.52 -15.51 -16.06
C ARG A 8 -2.28 -14.77 -15.53
N PRO A 9 -1.88 -13.64 -16.13
CA PRO A 9 -0.76 -12.86 -15.64
C PRO A 9 -1.01 -12.46 -14.17
N ALA A 10 0.01 -12.61 -13.33
CA ALA A 10 -0.06 -12.11 -11.96
C ALA A 10 -0.08 -10.59 -11.97
N ARG A 11 -0.84 -9.99 -11.05
CA ARG A 11 -0.85 -8.54 -10.84
C ARG A 11 -0.33 -8.17 -9.47
N PHE A 12 0.38 -7.07 -9.42
CA PHE A 12 0.80 -6.41 -8.20
C PHE A 12 -0.04 -5.15 -7.98
N ILE A 13 -0.89 -5.18 -6.94
CA ILE A 13 -1.78 -4.07 -6.58
C ILE A 13 -1.34 -3.50 -5.24
N THR A 14 -1.24 -2.18 -5.14
CA THR A 14 -0.94 -1.49 -3.88
C THR A 14 -2.11 -0.63 -3.43
N PHE A 15 -2.29 -0.54 -2.12
CA PHE A 15 -3.22 0.38 -1.48
C PHE A 15 -2.45 1.46 -0.74
N GLU A 16 -2.76 2.72 -1.05
CA GLU A 16 -2.09 3.90 -0.51
C GLU A 16 -3.11 4.89 0.05
N GLY A 17 -2.63 5.86 0.83
CA GLY A 17 -3.46 6.87 1.49
C GLY A 17 -3.10 7.06 2.97
N GLY A 18 -3.75 8.04 3.58
CA GLY A 18 -3.55 8.43 4.98
C GLY A 18 -3.88 7.34 6.00
N GLU A 19 -3.61 7.61 7.28
CA GLU A 19 -3.97 6.68 8.35
C GLU A 19 -5.49 6.61 8.54
N GLY A 20 -5.98 5.45 8.99
CA GLY A 20 -7.41 5.26 9.28
C GLY A 20 -8.36 5.19 8.09
N VAL A 21 -7.89 5.40 6.85
CA VAL A 21 -8.75 5.45 5.64
C VAL A 21 -9.35 4.09 5.21
N GLY A 22 -8.99 3.00 5.88
CA GLY A 22 -9.58 1.67 5.65
C GLY A 22 -8.83 0.73 4.71
N LYS A 23 -7.56 1.03 4.37
CA LYS A 23 -6.70 0.20 3.49
C LYS A 23 -6.73 -1.27 3.86
N SER A 24 -6.40 -1.61 5.11
CA SER A 24 -6.31 -2.99 5.59
C SER A 24 -7.61 -3.78 5.48
N THR A 25 -8.76 -3.12 5.62
CA THR A 25 -10.08 -3.72 5.41
C THR A 25 -10.35 -3.95 3.93
N GLN A 26 -10.10 -2.96 3.09
CA GLN A 26 -10.33 -3.06 1.67
C GLN A 26 -9.38 -4.06 0.98
N VAL A 27 -8.15 -4.19 1.46
CA VAL A 27 -7.23 -5.25 1.03
C VAL A 27 -7.81 -6.64 1.32
N ARG A 28 -8.39 -6.86 2.51
CA ARG A 28 -9.04 -8.15 2.85
C ARG A 28 -10.25 -8.43 1.95
N ARG A 29 -11.07 -7.41 1.70
CA ARG A 29 -12.24 -7.52 0.82
C ARG A 29 -11.86 -7.81 -0.62
N LEU A 30 -10.83 -7.14 -1.14
CA LEU A 30 -10.31 -7.44 -2.47
C LEU A 30 -9.79 -8.87 -2.58
N LEU A 31 -9.08 -9.38 -1.57
CA LEU A 31 -8.62 -10.78 -1.56
C LEU A 31 -9.79 -11.77 -1.63
N ASN A 32 -10.89 -11.50 -0.91
CA ASN A 32 -12.10 -12.32 -0.99
C ASN A 32 -12.72 -12.27 -2.39
N ASN A 33 -12.89 -11.07 -2.96
CA ASN A 33 -13.41 -10.92 -4.32
C ASN A 33 -12.53 -11.65 -5.36
N LEU A 34 -11.19 -11.58 -5.23
CA LEU A 34 -10.27 -12.32 -6.11
C LEU A 34 -10.43 -13.83 -5.93
N ALA A 35 -10.58 -14.32 -4.69
CA ALA A 35 -10.80 -15.73 -4.42
C ALA A 35 -12.13 -16.24 -5.02
N ASP A 36 -13.20 -15.44 -4.93
CA ASP A 36 -14.51 -15.74 -5.55
C ASP A 36 -14.43 -15.83 -7.08
N HIS A 37 -13.40 -15.20 -7.69
CA HIS A 37 -13.11 -15.26 -9.12
C HIS A 37 -11.97 -16.23 -9.49
N ALA A 38 -11.65 -17.15 -8.57
CA ALA A 38 -10.61 -18.17 -8.69
C ALA A 38 -9.21 -17.59 -9.02
N VAL A 39 -8.90 -16.40 -8.50
CA VAL A 39 -7.57 -15.78 -8.59
C VAL A 39 -6.83 -15.97 -7.27
N GLU A 40 -5.71 -16.68 -7.34
CA GLU A 40 -4.81 -16.82 -6.20
C GLU A 40 -4.10 -15.48 -5.93
N ALA A 41 -4.22 -14.98 -4.70
CA ALA A 41 -3.63 -13.72 -4.29
C ALA A 41 -3.06 -13.81 -2.87
N VAL A 42 -1.94 -13.16 -2.62
CA VAL A 42 -1.32 -13.03 -1.30
C VAL A 42 -1.40 -11.60 -0.80
N ARG A 43 -1.70 -11.46 0.50
CA ARG A 43 -1.64 -10.18 1.20
C ARG A 43 -0.22 -9.90 1.68
N THR A 44 0.20 -8.65 1.60
CA THR A 44 1.37 -8.16 2.32
C THR A 44 1.20 -6.69 2.78
N ARG A 45 2.22 -6.11 3.44
CA ARG A 45 2.25 -4.71 3.87
C ARG A 45 3.68 -4.17 3.90
N GLU A 46 3.81 -2.84 3.85
CA GLU A 46 5.09 -2.16 4.04
C GLU A 46 5.09 -1.02 5.08
N PRO A 47 6.26 -0.74 5.70
CA PRO A 47 7.43 -1.63 5.76
C PRO A 47 7.07 -2.93 6.51
N GLY A 48 7.61 -4.07 6.09
CA GLY A 48 7.27 -5.38 6.68
C GLY A 48 7.16 -6.50 5.64
N GLY A 49 6.43 -7.56 5.99
CA GLY A 49 6.13 -8.67 5.07
C GLY A 49 7.15 -9.83 5.10
N THR A 50 8.34 -9.60 5.65
CA THR A 50 9.37 -10.63 5.87
C THR A 50 10.01 -10.49 7.25
N PRO A 51 10.64 -11.53 7.82
CA PRO A 51 11.29 -11.41 9.12
C PRO A 51 12.32 -10.27 9.21
N LYS A 52 13.09 -10.01 8.13
CA LYS A 52 14.09 -8.93 8.12
C LYS A 52 13.44 -7.56 7.93
N ALA A 53 12.45 -7.44 7.04
CA ALA A 53 11.70 -6.20 6.86
C ALA A 53 10.90 -5.82 8.12
N GLU A 54 10.36 -6.80 8.86
CA GLU A 54 9.71 -6.57 10.16
C GLU A 54 10.70 -6.09 11.23
N ALA A 55 11.94 -6.58 11.24
CA ALA A 55 12.98 -6.07 12.15
C ALA A 55 13.30 -4.59 11.86
N ILE A 56 13.41 -4.22 10.58
CA ILE A 56 13.62 -2.82 10.17
C ILE A 56 12.39 -1.97 10.49
N ARG A 57 11.17 -2.45 10.20
CA ARG A 57 9.90 -1.79 10.58
C ARG A 57 9.89 -1.45 12.07
N SER A 58 10.19 -2.44 12.91
CA SER A 58 10.22 -2.28 14.37
C SER A 58 11.20 -1.18 14.78
N PHE A 59 12.39 -1.14 14.18
CA PHE A 59 13.38 -0.10 14.44
C PHE A 59 12.88 1.30 14.06
N ILE A 60 12.26 1.46 12.89
CA ILE A 60 11.74 2.75 12.40
C ILE A 60 10.56 3.22 13.26
N LEU A 61 9.56 2.36 13.49
CA LEU A 61 8.32 2.75 14.17
C LEU A 61 8.50 3.03 15.66
N GLN A 62 9.58 2.53 16.27
CA GLN A 62 9.99 2.88 17.63
C GLN A 62 10.75 4.23 17.70
N GLY A 63 10.88 4.95 16.59
CA GLY A 63 11.59 6.24 16.51
C GLY A 63 13.11 6.12 16.63
N ARG A 64 13.66 4.91 16.58
CA ARG A 64 15.11 4.69 16.82
C ARG A 64 15.99 5.23 15.69
N SER A 65 15.42 5.42 14.51
CA SER A 65 16.08 6.01 13.34
C SER A 65 15.98 7.53 13.26
N GLU A 66 15.17 8.19 14.11
CA GLU A 66 14.93 9.65 14.02
C GLU A 66 16.21 10.46 14.12
N ALA A 67 17.07 10.11 15.09
CA ALA A 67 18.35 10.78 15.32
C ALA A 67 19.34 10.60 14.15
N TRP A 68 19.07 9.70 13.19
CA TRP A 68 19.94 9.45 12.04
C TRP A 68 19.57 10.32 10.84
N GLY A 69 18.42 11.02 10.90
CA GLY A 69 17.95 11.94 9.87
C GLY A 69 17.22 11.27 8.70
N ALA A 70 16.47 12.07 7.95
CA ALA A 70 15.53 11.63 6.91
C ALA A 70 16.18 10.75 5.82
N GLY A 71 17.42 11.06 5.42
CA GLY A 71 18.16 10.27 4.43
C GLY A 71 18.48 8.85 4.91
N ALA A 72 18.85 8.68 6.18
CA ALA A 72 19.08 7.35 6.75
C ALA A 72 17.77 6.55 6.86
N GLU A 73 16.66 7.22 7.21
CA GLU A 73 15.34 6.58 7.21
C GLU A 73 14.93 6.13 5.81
N ALA A 74 15.18 6.94 4.77
CA ALA A 74 14.94 6.56 3.39
C ALA A 74 15.68 5.27 3.01
N VAL A 75 16.96 5.16 3.40
CA VAL A 75 17.78 3.97 3.17
C VAL A 75 17.21 2.75 3.92
N LEU A 76 16.75 2.92 5.17
CA LEU A 76 16.14 1.82 5.93
C LEU A 76 14.83 1.34 5.29
N PHE A 77 13.96 2.26 4.86
CA PHE A 77 12.74 1.90 4.12
C PHE A 77 13.08 1.15 2.83
N ALA A 78 14.07 1.63 2.06
CA ALA A 78 14.52 0.97 0.85
C ALA A 78 15.10 -0.43 1.11
N ALA A 79 15.88 -0.60 2.18
CA ALA A 79 16.42 -1.90 2.59
C ALA A 79 15.32 -2.89 2.98
N ALA A 80 14.31 -2.45 3.73
CA ALA A 80 13.15 -3.28 4.06
C ALA A 80 12.37 -3.69 2.82
N ARG A 81 12.13 -2.75 1.89
CA ARG A 81 11.45 -2.99 0.63
C ARG A 81 12.20 -3.95 -0.28
N LEU A 82 13.52 -3.79 -0.43
CA LEU A 82 14.34 -4.69 -1.23
C LEU A 82 14.25 -6.14 -0.75
N ASP A 83 14.32 -6.37 0.56
CA ASP A 83 14.14 -7.72 1.11
C ASP A 83 12.72 -8.24 0.88
N HIS A 84 11.71 -7.39 1.08
CA HIS A 84 10.32 -7.74 0.85
C HIS A 84 10.01 -8.10 -0.62
N VAL A 85 10.53 -7.32 -1.56
CA VAL A 85 10.41 -7.58 -3.00
C VAL A 85 11.04 -8.92 -3.34
N ASN A 86 12.29 -9.13 -2.93
CA ASN A 86 13.05 -10.32 -3.30
C ASN A 86 12.53 -11.62 -2.66
N GLN A 87 11.99 -11.55 -1.45
CA GLN A 87 11.58 -12.74 -0.70
C GLN A 87 10.09 -13.06 -0.79
N LEU A 88 9.24 -12.07 -1.10
CA LEU A 88 7.79 -12.24 -1.14
C LEU A 88 7.19 -11.82 -2.47
N ILE A 89 7.40 -10.58 -2.91
CA ILE A 89 6.67 -10.03 -4.06
C ILE A 89 7.08 -10.74 -5.35
N ALA A 90 8.36 -10.65 -5.73
CA ALA A 90 8.86 -11.22 -6.98
C ALA A 90 8.62 -12.74 -7.10
N PRO A 91 8.87 -13.56 -6.06
CA PRO A 91 8.57 -15.00 -6.12
C PRO A 91 7.08 -15.32 -6.30
N ASN A 92 6.17 -14.55 -5.69
CA ASN A 92 4.73 -14.77 -5.85
C ASN A 92 4.25 -14.37 -7.25
N LEU A 93 4.73 -13.24 -7.78
CA LEU A 93 4.40 -12.82 -9.14
C LEU A 93 4.93 -13.82 -10.18
N ALA A 94 6.17 -14.29 -10.03
CA ALA A 94 6.79 -15.26 -10.94
C ALA A 94 6.03 -16.59 -11.00
N LYS A 95 5.38 -17.02 -9.91
CA LYS A 95 4.55 -18.23 -9.88
C LYS A 95 3.08 -17.99 -10.28
N GLY A 96 2.70 -16.79 -10.70
CA GLY A 96 1.33 -16.49 -11.13
C GLY A 96 0.36 -16.09 -10.00
N THR A 97 0.85 -15.86 -8.78
CA THR A 97 0.03 -15.43 -7.64
C THR A 97 0.03 -13.91 -7.57
N TRP A 98 -1.16 -13.32 -7.52
CA TRP A 98 -1.31 -11.86 -7.37
C TRP A 98 -0.78 -11.41 -6.01
N VAL A 99 -0.25 -10.19 -5.94
CA VAL A 99 0.24 -9.60 -4.70
C VAL A 99 -0.56 -8.35 -4.40
N ILE A 100 -1.16 -8.28 -3.22
CA ILE A 100 -1.92 -7.13 -2.75
C ILE A 100 -1.21 -6.55 -1.52
N SER A 101 -0.60 -5.38 -1.66
CA SER A 101 0.17 -4.72 -0.59
C SER A 101 -0.56 -3.53 0.02
N ASP A 102 -0.63 -3.49 1.35
CA ASP A 102 -0.97 -2.29 2.12
C ASP A 102 0.30 -1.42 2.27
N ARG A 103 0.35 -0.29 1.57
CA ARG A 103 1.52 0.57 1.34
C ARG A 103 2.62 -0.07 0.47
N PHE A 104 3.38 0.80 -0.22
CA PHE A 104 4.57 0.47 -0.99
C PHE A 104 5.46 1.71 -1.22
N CYS A 105 6.04 1.89 -2.42
CA CYS A 105 6.98 2.98 -2.74
C CYS A 105 6.34 4.38 -2.65
N ASP A 106 5.06 4.52 -3.02
CA ASP A 106 4.36 5.81 -2.97
C ASP A 106 4.24 6.34 -1.54
N SER A 107 4.04 5.46 -0.55
CA SER A 107 4.15 5.82 0.87
C SER A 107 5.52 6.40 1.22
N THR A 108 6.64 5.86 0.71
CA THR A 108 7.96 6.45 0.98
C THR A 108 8.06 7.87 0.43
N ARG A 109 7.58 8.11 -0.80
CA ARG A 109 7.57 9.45 -1.40
C ARG A 109 6.67 10.42 -0.62
N ALA A 110 5.47 9.98 -0.25
CA ALA A 110 4.51 10.82 0.46
C ALA A 110 5.03 11.28 1.82
N TYR A 111 5.66 10.37 2.60
CA TYR A 111 6.19 10.70 3.92
C TYR A 111 7.49 11.50 3.85
N GLN A 112 8.40 11.16 2.91
CA GLN A 112 9.65 11.90 2.76
C GLN A 112 9.43 13.34 2.26
N GLY A 113 8.37 13.57 1.49
CA GLY A 113 7.94 14.92 1.12
C GLY A 113 7.55 15.80 2.32
N LEU A 114 7.25 15.22 3.49
CA LEU A 114 6.86 15.95 4.70
C LEU A 114 8.01 16.18 5.68
N THR A 115 8.86 15.17 5.84
CA THR A 115 10.05 15.26 6.71
C THR A 115 11.11 16.18 6.12
N GLY A 116 11.08 16.37 4.79
CA GLY A 116 12.00 17.23 4.07
C GLY A 116 13.45 16.73 4.11
N GLY A 117 14.29 17.29 3.23
CA GLY A 117 15.74 17.12 3.34
C GLY A 117 16.34 15.87 2.71
N VAL A 118 15.57 15.10 1.92
CA VAL A 118 16.13 14.05 1.04
C VAL A 118 16.03 14.52 -0.41
N ASP A 119 17.16 14.51 -1.11
CA ASP A 119 17.23 14.85 -2.54
C ASP A 119 16.41 13.84 -3.35
N ASP A 120 15.55 14.30 -4.26
CA ASP A 120 14.72 13.45 -5.12
C ASP A 120 15.56 12.42 -5.89
N ARG A 121 16.78 12.78 -6.30
CA ARG A 121 17.70 11.85 -6.97
C ARG A 121 18.10 10.67 -6.09
N LEU A 122 18.21 10.88 -4.78
CA LEU A 122 18.48 9.79 -3.84
C LEU A 122 17.23 8.91 -3.68
N ILE A 123 16.04 9.50 -3.57
CA ILE A 123 14.78 8.74 -3.50
C ILE A 123 14.61 7.88 -4.76
N ASP A 124 14.84 8.44 -5.95
CA ASP A 124 14.73 7.72 -7.22
C ASP A 124 15.76 6.58 -7.33
N ALA A 125 16.99 6.80 -6.88
CA ALA A 125 18.02 5.77 -6.86
C ALA A 125 17.68 4.62 -5.88
N LEU A 126 17.18 4.96 -4.69
CA LEU A 126 16.75 3.98 -3.70
C LEU A 126 15.52 3.19 -4.16
N GLU A 127 14.57 3.84 -4.82
CA GLU A 127 13.39 3.19 -5.38
C GLU A 127 13.80 2.24 -6.52
N THR A 128 14.62 2.70 -7.46
CA THR A 128 15.14 1.85 -8.54
C THR A 128 15.80 0.58 -8.00
N LEU A 129 16.66 0.73 -6.99
CA LEU A 129 17.32 -0.39 -6.32
C LEU A 129 16.31 -1.31 -5.62
N ALA A 130 15.40 -0.74 -4.82
CA ALA A 130 14.51 -1.50 -3.96
C ALA A 130 13.39 -2.23 -4.72
N LEU A 131 12.96 -1.69 -5.85
CA LEU A 131 11.92 -2.29 -6.67
C LEU A 131 12.43 -3.40 -7.59
N ASP A 132 13.69 -3.31 -8.05
CA ASP A 132 14.29 -4.28 -8.97
C ASP A 132 13.35 -4.63 -10.15
N GLY A 133 12.72 -3.61 -10.74
CA GLY A 133 11.77 -3.75 -11.85
C GLY A 133 10.33 -4.16 -11.47
N HIS A 134 10.02 -4.37 -10.18
CA HIS A 134 8.69 -4.79 -9.71
C HIS A 134 7.85 -3.59 -9.26
N THR A 135 7.37 -2.80 -10.22
CA THR A 135 6.41 -1.71 -9.98
C THR A 135 4.97 -2.23 -9.92
N PRO A 136 4.06 -1.58 -9.16
CA PRO A 136 2.65 -1.97 -9.14
C PRO A 136 1.99 -1.83 -10.52
N ASP A 137 1.16 -2.80 -10.90
CA ASP A 137 0.27 -2.71 -12.06
C ASP A 137 -0.89 -1.73 -11.81
N LEU A 138 -1.30 -1.58 -10.55
CA LEU A 138 -2.35 -0.66 -10.11
C LEU A 138 -2.07 -0.20 -8.67
N THR A 139 -2.24 1.09 -8.43
CA THR A 139 -2.22 1.69 -7.09
C THR A 139 -3.56 2.33 -6.81
N ILE A 140 -4.24 1.85 -5.77
CA ILE A 140 -5.50 2.42 -5.29
C ILE A 140 -5.17 3.39 -4.17
N VAL A 141 -5.42 4.68 -4.39
CA VAL A 141 -5.22 5.74 -3.39
C VAL A 141 -6.57 6.02 -2.73
N LEU A 142 -6.69 5.64 -1.46
CA LEU A 142 -7.88 5.89 -0.66
C LEU A 142 -7.82 7.31 -0.08
N ASP A 143 -8.71 8.17 -0.57
CA ASP A 143 -8.78 9.57 -0.20
C ASP A 143 -9.86 9.83 0.86
N MET A 144 -9.48 10.47 1.96
CA MET A 144 -10.38 10.87 3.04
C MET A 144 -9.77 12.05 3.78
N ASP A 145 -10.61 12.98 4.23
CA ASP A 145 -10.19 13.98 5.22
C ASP A 145 -9.64 13.28 6.48
N PRO A 146 -8.39 13.58 6.91
CA PRO A 146 -7.80 12.98 8.10
C PRO A 146 -8.64 13.17 9.37
N ALA A 147 -9.34 14.30 9.51
CA ALA A 147 -10.22 14.55 10.65
C ALA A 147 -11.42 13.59 10.67
N VAL A 148 -11.91 13.17 9.50
CA VAL A 148 -12.97 12.15 9.37
C VAL A 148 -12.37 10.76 9.66
N ALA A 149 -11.17 10.47 9.16
CA ALA A 149 -10.49 9.20 9.40
C ALA A 149 -10.24 8.95 10.88
N PHE A 150 -9.73 9.94 11.61
CA PHE A 150 -9.48 9.83 13.05
C PHE A 150 -10.75 9.61 13.86
N LYS A 151 -11.84 10.34 13.55
CA LYS A 151 -13.14 10.09 14.19
C LYS A 151 -13.62 8.65 13.99
N ARG A 152 -13.42 8.06 12.80
CA ARG A 152 -13.78 6.65 12.54
C ARG A 152 -12.93 5.67 13.36
N VAL A 153 -11.64 5.93 13.48
CA VAL A 153 -10.72 5.10 14.26
C VAL A 153 -11.07 5.17 15.75
N GLU A 154 -11.33 6.36 16.29
CA GLU A 154 -11.77 6.55 17.67
C GLU A 154 -13.09 5.84 17.97
N GLN A 155 -14.09 5.99 17.10
CA GLN A 155 -15.39 5.32 17.26
C GLN A 155 -15.24 3.80 17.34
N ARG A 156 -14.46 3.19 16.43
CA ARG A 156 -14.20 1.75 16.45
C ARG A 156 -13.45 1.30 17.70
N ALA A 157 -12.46 2.08 18.14
CA ALA A 157 -11.72 1.75 19.36
C ALA A 157 -12.62 1.74 20.60
N VAL A 158 -13.57 2.68 20.67
CA VAL A 158 -14.59 2.71 21.73
C VAL A 158 -15.54 1.51 21.63
N GLU A 159 -16.03 1.19 20.43
CA GLU A 159 -16.92 0.04 20.19
C GLU A 159 -16.27 -1.29 20.53
N ASP A 160 -14.99 -1.48 20.17
CA ASP A 160 -14.25 -2.72 20.36
C ASP A 160 -13.52 -2.80 21.72
N GLY A 161 -13.60 -1.75 22.55
CA GLY A 161 -12.89 -1.66 23.83
C GLY A 161 -11.35 -1.69 23.70
N LEU A 162 -10.82 -1.24 22.56
CA LEU A 162 -9.40 -1.29 22.23
C LEU A 162 -8.68 0.00 22.66
N GLN A 163 -7.45 -0.15 23.15
CA GLN A 163 -6.57 0.98 23.40
C GLN A 163 -5.86 1.38 22.11
N LEU A 164 -5.96 2.64 21.71
CA LEU A 164 -5.23 3.17 20.55
C LEU A 164 -3.74 3.22 20.86
N THR A 165 -2.97 2.28 20.32
CA THR A 165 -1.51 2.32 20.33
C THR A 165 -1.03 2.84 18.98
N GLY A 166 -0.95 4.16 18.84
CA GLY A 166 -0.47 4.75 17.59
C GLY A 166 1.04 4.56 17.42
N ASP A 167 1.47 4.25 16.20
CA ASP A 167 2.88 4.32 15.82
C ASP A 167 3.36 5.79 15.83
N ARG A 168 4.67 6.03 15.59
CA ARG A 168 5.21 7.40 15.69
C ARG A 168 4.52 8.39 14.73
N PHE A 169 4.09 7.93 13.56
CA PHE A 169 3.49 8.79 12.53
C PHE A 169 2.02 9.06 12.81
N GLU A 170 1.33 8.14 13.48
CA GLU A 170 -0.03 8.35 13.98
C GLU A 170 -0.11 9.39 15.11
N LYS A 171 1.03 9.83 15.66
CA LYS A 171 1.10 10.85 16.72
C LYS A 171 1.37 12.27 16.19
N GLU A 172 1.47 12.43 14.87
CA GLU A 172 1.67 13.73 14.25
C GLU A 172 0.38 14.58 14.30
N GLU A 173 0.54 15.89 14.17
CA GLU A 173 -0.58 16.82 14.23
C GLU A 173 -1.48 16.74 12.98
N LEU A 174 -2.73 17.17 13.09
CA LEU A 174 -3.71 17.09 11.99
C LEU A 174 -3.21 17.73 10.68
N ASP A 175 -2.54 18.88 10.76
CA ASP A 175 -1.97 19.60 9.61
C ASP A 175 -0.87 18.77 8.90
N TRP A 176 -0.15 17.91 9.64
CA TRP A 176 0.81 16.98 9.05
C TRP A 176 0.08 15.91 8.22
N HIS A 177 -1.02 15.36 8.74
CA HIS A 177 -1.81 14.38 8.01
C HIS A 177 -2.55 14.96 6.80
N GLN A 178 -2.94 16.24 6.85
CA GLN A 178 -3.50 16.95 5.70
C GLN A 178 -2.47 17.08 4.58
N ARG A 179 -1.24 17.51 4.90
CA ARG A 179 -0.14 17.54 3.93
C ARG A 179 0.21 16.15 3.40
N LEU A 180 0.13 15.11 4.24
CA LEU A 180 0.33 13.73 3.80
C LEU A 180 -0.70 13.32 2.74
N ARG A 181 -1.97 13.65 2.98
CA ARG A 181 -3.06 13.42 2.01
C ARG A 181 -2.75 14.14 0.70
N GLU A 182 -2.40 15.42 0.76
CA GLU A 182 -2.04 16.22 -0.43
C GLU A 182 -0.91 15.56 -1.22
N ASN A 183 0.15 15.09 -0.55
CA ASN A 183 1.25 14.39 -1.21
C ASN A 183 0.81 13.12 -1.94
N PHE A 184 -0.11 12.32 -1.37
CA PHE A 184 -0.67 11.15 -2.06
C PHE A 184 -1.47 11.53 -3.30
N LEU A 185 -2.28 12.59 -3.23
CA LEU A 185 -3.06 13.08 -4.37
C LEU A 185 -2.15 13.59 -5.49
N ASP A 186 -1.09 14.30 -5.12
CA ASP A 186 -0.05 14.78 -6.03
C ASP A 186 0.68 13.63 -6.74
N ILE A 187 1.04 12.58 -5.99
CA ILE A 187 1.66 11.36 -6.56
C ILE A 187 0.68 10.69 -7.51
N ALA A 188 -0.59 10.56 -7.13
CA ALA A 188 -1.61 9.95 -7.99
C ALA A 188 -1.79 10.73 -9.30
N ALA A 189 -1.83 12.07 -9.24
CA ALA A 189 -1.96 12.93 -10.41
C ALA A 189 -0.76 12.79 -11.37
N ARG A 190 0.46 12.64 -10.85
CA ARG A 190 1.68 12.44 -11.66
C ARG A 190 1.82 11.03 -12.24
N ASN A 191 1.05 10.07 -11.72
CA ASN A 191 1.11 8.65 -12.10
C ASN A 191 -0.29 8.15 -12.51
N ALA A 192 -1.08 8.97 -13.21
CA ALA A 192 -2.49 8.69 -13.52
C ALA A 192 -2.70 7.44 -14.40
N ASP A 193 -1.64 6.95 -15.05
CA ASP A 193 -1.64 5.69 -15.78
C ASP A 193 -1.79 4.48 -14.86
N ARG A 194 -1.16 4.48 -13.68
CA ARG A 194 -1.18 3.37 -12.70
C ARG A 194 -1.96 3.66 -11.42
N CYS A 195 -2.17 4.93 -11.07
CA CYS A 195 -2.84 5.34 -9.84
C CYS A 195 -4.32 5.68 -10.09
N VAL A 196 -5.20 5.20 -9.21
CA VAL A 196 -6.62 5.55 -9.19
C VAL A 196 -7.00 6.03 -7.80
N VAL A 197 -7.53 7.25 -7.71
CA VAL A 197 -8.01 7.83 -6.45
C VAL A 197 -9.47 7.44 -6.24
N ILE A 198 -9.80 6.91 -5.06
CA ILE A 198 -11.15 6.54 -4.67
C ILE A 198 -11.47 7.20 -3.33
N SER A 199 -12.57 7.96 -3.26
CA SER A 199 -13.03 8.53 -2.00
C SER A 199 -13.40 7.42 -1.01
N ALA A 200 -12.77 7.42 0.15
CA ALA A 200 -13.04 6.51 1.24
C ALA A 200 -14.08 7.04 2.25
N GLU A 201 -14.64 8.24 2.02
CA GLU A 201 -15.69 8.83 2.86
C GLU A 201 -17.04 8.10 2.77
N GLN A 202 -17.23 7.28 1.74
CA GLN A 202 -18.37 6.37 1.64
C GLN A 202 -18.33 5.24 2.68
N ASP A 203 -19.44 4.51 2.81
CA ASP A 203 -19.48 3.31 3.65
C ASP A 203 -18.61 2.18 3.07
N GLU A 204 -18.27 1.22 3.93
CA GLU A 204 -17.30 0.18 3.62
C GLU A 204 -17.68 -0.70 2.42
N ALA A 205 -18.98 -1.00 2.27
CA ALA A 205 -19.49 -1.84 1.19
C ALA A 205 -19.50 -1.11 -0.16
N ARG A 206 -19.85 0.18 -0.16
CA ARG A 206 -19.74 1.00 -1.39
C ARG A 206 -18.29 1.20 -1.81
N LEU A 207 -17.39 1.41 -0.85
CA LEU A 207 -15.95 1.51 -1.13
C LEU A 207 -15.41 0.22 -1.75
N GLU A 208 -15.80 -0.93 -1.20
CA GLU A 208 -15.46 -2.24 -1.77
C GLU A 208 -15.95 -2.39 -3.21
N ALA A 209 -17.22 -2.07 -3.47
CA ALA A 209 -17.79 -2.17 -4.81
C ALA A 209 -17.06 -1.27 -5.81
N ALA A 210 -16.74 -0.03 -5.42
CA ALA A 210 -15.97 0.91 -6.25
C ALA A 210 -14.55 0.41 -6.54
N ILE A 211 -13.87 -0.16 -5.53
CA ILE A 211 -12.57 -0.80 -5.73
C ILE A 211 -12.67 -1.97 -6.70
N TRP A 212 -13.66 -2.83 -6.52
CA TRP A 212 -13.86 -3.99 -7.37
C TRP A 212 -14.14 -3.60 -8.82
N GLU A 213 -14.95 -2.57 -9.04
CA GLU A 213 -15.21 -2.01 -10.38
C GLU A 213 -13.92 -1.54 -11.04
N VAL A 214 -13.06 -0.79 -10.32
CA VAL A 214 -11.77 -0.34 -10.83
C VAL A 214 -10.85 -1.52 -11.16
N VAL A 215 -10.72 -2.50 -10.26
CA VAL A 215 -9.83 -3.65 -10.45
C VAL A 215 -10.30 -4.53 -11.60
N SER A 216 -11.59 -4.88 -11.64
CA SER A 216 -12.17 -5.72 -12.70
C SER A 216 -12.23 -5.01 -14.06
N GLY A 217 -12.40 -3.69 -14.09
CA GLY A 217 -12.29 -2.89 -15.31
C GLY A 217 -10.86 -2.77 -15.82
N ARG A 218 -9.87 -2.71 -14.91
CA ARG A 218 -8.44 -2.63 -15.25
C ARG A 218 -7.88 -3.96 -15.77
N PHE A 219 -8.40 -5.08 -15.26
CA PHE A 219 -7.92 -6.43 -15.57
C PHE A 219 -9.06 -7.27 -16.15
N PRO A 220 -9.31 -7.19 -17.48
CA PRO A 220 -10.42 -7.89 -18.14
C PRO A 220 -10.43 -9.41 -17.93
N GLU A 221 -9.28 -10.01 -17.61
CA GLU A 221 -9.16 -11.42 -17.23
C GLU A 221 -10.03 -11.80 -16.02
N LEU A 222 -10.42 -10.84 -15.17
CA LEU A 222 -11.34 -11.03 -14.05
C LEU A 222 -12.81 -11.15 -14.48
N GLN A 223 -13.18 -10.56 -15.63
CA GLN A 223 -14.55 -10.59 -16.15
C GLN A 223 -14.87 -11.88 -16.91
N THR A 224 -13.85 -12.57 -17.42
CA THR A 224 -14.01 -13.79 -18.24
C THR A 224 -14.29 -15.08 -17.46
N GLY A 225 -14.43 -15.00 -16.13
CA GLY A 225 -14.64 -16.14 -15.23
C GLY A 225 -16.08 -16.36 -14.75
N SER A 226 -17.00 -15.44 -14.99
CA SER A 226 -18.41 -15.57 -14.62
C SER A 226 -19.17 -16.44 -15.64
N VAL A 227 -18.86 -17.73 -15.66
CA VAL A 227 -19.74 -18.72 -16.31
C VAL A 227 -20.84 -19.05 -15.30
N SER A 228 -22.00 -18.42 -15.53
CA SER A 228 -23.39 -18.82 -15.24
C SER A 228 -23.64 -19.88 -14.15
#